data_AF-A0A840VS72-F1
#
_entry.id   AF-A0A840VS72-F1
#
_cell.length_a   1.000
_cell.length_b   1.000
_cell.length_c   1.000
_cell.angle_alpha   90.00
_cell.angle_beta   90.00
_cell.angle_gamma   90.00
#
_symmetry.space_group_name_H-M   'P 1'
#
loop_
_entity.id
_entity.type
_entity.pdbx_description
1 polymer ?
#
loop_
_entity_poly.entity_id
_entity_poly.type
_entity_poly.pdbx_seq_one_letter_code
_entity_poly.pdbx_strand_id
1 'polypeptide(L)'
;MTIGDVKVTIRKGSQALDDARMSIEKANAKLAEASALAIATLHDSKGDDAQQSRKALRKAADEVELVLRRLEAAKDHAASYLAIIR
;
A
#
# COMPACT_ATOMS: atom_id res chain seq x y z
N MET A 1 29.93 -3.65 13.65
CA MET A 1 28.86 -4.12 12.76
C MET A 1 29.51 -4.91 11.64
N THR A 2 29.10 -6.17 11.46
CA THR A 2 29.64 -7.12 10.48
C THR A 2 28.74 -7.22 9.25
N ILE A 3 29.22 -7.87 8.17
CA ILE A 3 28.37 -8.24 7.03
C ILE A 3 27.17 -9.09 7.50
N GLY A 4 27.37 -9.94 8.50
CA GLY A 4 26.30 -10.71 9.14
C GLY A 4 25.23 -9.81 9.77
N ASP A 5 25.65 -8.79 10.52
CA ASP A 5 24.72 -7.83 11.15
C ASP A 5 23.91 -7.05 10.11
N VAL A 6 24.54 -6.67 8.98
CA VAL A 6 23.87 -6.03 7.85
C VAL A 6 22.81 -6.96 7.25
N LYS A 7 23.15 -8.23 6.97
CA LYS A 7 22.18 -9.22 6.45
C LYS A 7 20.98 -9.41 7.37
N VAL A 8 21.22 -9.52 8.68
CA VAL A 8 20.16 -9.66 9.68
C VAL A 8 19.26 -8.43 9.68
N THR A 9 19.85 -7.23 9.63
CA THR A 9 19.11 -5.97 9.63
C THR A 9 18.25 -5.82 8.38
N ILE A 10 18.78 -6.16 7.20
CA ILE A 10 18.02 -6.11 5.95
C ILE A 10 16.86 -7.11 5.96
N ARG A 11 17.07 -8.35 6.45
CA ARG A 11 15.99 -9.34 6.57
C ARG A 11 14.88 -8.87 7.51
N LYS A 12 15.24 -8.24 8.64
CA LYS A 12 14.26 -7.62 9.54
C LYS A 12 13.51 -6.48 8.86
N GLY A 13 14.20 -5.66 8.07
CA GLY A 13 13.58 -4.64 7.23
C GLY A 13 12.58 -5.23 6.23
N SER A 14 12.96 -6.30 5.52
CA SER A 14 12.05 -7.00 4.60
C SER A 14 10.82 -7.56 5.30
N GLN A 15 10.96 -8.12 6.51
CA GLN A 15 9.81 -8.57 7.30
C GLN A 15 8.90 -7.41 7.69
N ALA A 16 9.46 -6.27 8.10
CA ALA A 16 8.67 -5.09 8.42
C ALA A 16 7.89 -4.53 7.19
N LEU A 17 8.45 -4.67 5.98
CA LEU A 17 7.75 -4.34 4.73
C LEU A 17 6.56 -5.28 4.48
N ASP A 18 6.67 -6.56 4.82
CA ASP A 18 5.55 -7.51 4.74
C ASP A 18 4.43 -7.17 5.74
N ASP A 19 4.80 -6.86 6.99
CA ASP A 19 3.84 -6.46 8.02
C ASP A 19 3.12 -5.15 7.63
N ALA A 20 3.86 -4.21 7.05
CA ALA A 20 3.31 -2.96 6.50
C ALA A 20 2.34 -3.23 5.35
N ARG A 21 2.72 -4.12 4.43
CA ARG A 21 1.87 -4.53 3.29
C ARG A 21 0.54 -5.09 3.77
N MET A 22 0.56 -6.05 4.71
CA MET A 22 -0.67 -6.62 5.29
C MET A 22 -1.57 -5.55 5.92
N SER A 23 -0.97 -4.59 6.65
CA SER A 23 -1.70 -3.49 7.28
C SER A 23 -2.36 -2.57 6.25
N ILE A 24 -1.66 -2.27 5.15
CA ILE A 24 -2.16 -1.43 4.06
C ILE A 24 -3.22 -2.16 3.23
N GLU A 25 -3.06 -3.45 2.95
CA GLU A 25 -4.09 -4.26 2.29
C GLU A 25 -5.41 -4.27 3.09
N LYS A 26 -5.31 -4.37 4.42
CA LYS A 26 -6.48 -4.24 5.32
C LYS A 26 -7.11 -2.85 5.26
N ALA A 27 -6.29 -1.79 5.20
CA ALA A 27 -6.80 -0.43 5.03
C ALA A 27 -7.49 -0.25 3.66
N ASN A 28 -6.93 -0.85 2.60
CA ASN A 28 -7.50 -0.83 1.25
C ASN A 28 -8.88 -1.48 1.21
N ALA A 29 -9.06 -2.62 1.88
CA ALA A 29 -10.34 -3.30 1.98
C ALA A 29 -11.42 -2.38 2.61
N LYS A 30 -11.08 -1.70 3.72
CA LYS A 30 -11.98 -0.73 4.35
C LYS A 30 -12.30 0.47 3.46
N LEU A 31 -11.31 0.95 2.71
CA LEU A 31 -11.52 2.04 1.75
C LEU A 31 -12.43 1.62 0.60
N ALA A 32 -12.30 0.38 0.12
CA ALA A 32 -13.19 -0.20 -0.89
C ALA A 32 -14.63 -0.32 -0.37
N GLU A 33 -14.82 -0.79 0.87
CA GLU A 33 -16.13 -0.83 1.53
C GLU A 33 -16.75 0.57 1.64
N ALA A 34 -15.99 1.55 2.14
CA ALA A 34 -16.44 2.94 2.24
C ALA A 34 -16.78 3.54 0.86
N SER A 35 -16.00 3.19 -0.16
CA SER A 35 -16.24 3.63 -1.54
C SER A 35 -17.52 3.04 -2.11
N ALA A 36 -17.77 1.75 -1.88
CA ALA A 36 -18.99 1.08 -2.31
C ALA A 36 -20.22 1.70 -1.64
N LEU A 37 -20.15 1.97 -0.33
CA LEU A 37 -21.21 2.64 0.41
C LEU A 37 -21.48 4.04 -0.15
N ALA A 38 -20.43 4.84 -0.36
CA ALA A 38 -20.56 6.19 -0.91
C ALA A 38 -21.17 6.18 -2.32
N ILE A 39 -20.78 5.24 -3.18
CA ILE A 39 -21.35 5.09 -4.52
C ILE A 39 -22.85 4.72 -4.43
N ALA A 40 -23.21 3.80 -3.55
CA ALA A 40 -24.61 3.41 -3.34
C ALA A 40 -25.46 4.58 -2.81
N THR A 41 -24.94 5.35 -1.85
CA THR A 41 -25.64 6.52 -1.28
C THR A 41 -25.76 7.67 -2.29
N LEU A 42 -24.76 7.88 -3.14
CA LEU A 42 -24.71 8.98 -4.09
C LEU A 42 -25.23 8.60 -5.48
N HIS A 43 -25.82 7.41 -5.65
CA HIS A 43 -26.22 6.86 -6.95
C HIS A 43 -27.12 7.82 -7.75
N ASP A 44 -28.09 8.46 -7.09
CA ASP A 44 -29.02 9.38 -7.73
C ASP A 44 -28.59 10.85 -7.64
N SER A 45 -27.48 11.13 -6.94
CA SER A 45 -26.96 12.48 -6.79
C SER A 45 -26.04 12.84 -7.96
N LYS A 46 -26.51 13.78 -8.78
CA LYS A 46 -25.76 14.38 -9.91
C LYS A 46 -25.10 15.71 -9.57
N GLY A 47 -25.20 16.16 -8.32
CA GLY A 47 -24.55 17.39 -7.85
C GLY A 47 -23.02 17.29 -7.89
N ASP A 48 -22.36 18.43 -8.01
CA ASP A 48 -20.89 18.53 -8.07
C ASP A 48 -20.23 17.80 -6.88
N ASP A 49 -20.82 17.90 -5.69
CA ASP A 49 -20.38 17.22 -4.47
C ASP A 49 -20.28 15.69 -4.61
N ALA A 50 -21.22 15.07 -5.34
CA ALA A 50 -21.21 13.63 -5.56
C ALA A 50 -20.08 13.21 -6.51
N GLN A 51 -19.80 14.03 -7.53
CA GLN A 51 -18.68 13.80 -8.44
C GLN A 51 -17.33 14.02 -7.74
N GLN A 52 -17.21 15.07 -6.93
CA GLN A 52 -16.01 15.34 -6.14
C GLN A 52 -15.74 14.22 -5.14
N SER A 53 -16.78 13.71 -4.46
CA SER A 53 -16.68 12.60 -3.52
C SER A 53 -16.17 11.32 -4.19
N ARG A 54 -16.72 10.94 -5.35
CA ARG A 54 -16.25 9.78 -6.14
C ARG A 54 -14.79 9.94 -6.57
N LYS A 55 -14.40 11.14 -7.00
CA LYS A 55 -13.02 11.46 -7.39
C LYS A 55 -12.05 11.35 -6.22
N ALA A 56 -12.45 11.83 -5.03
CA ALA A 56 -11.64 11.76 -3.83
C ALA A 56 -11.39 10.30 -3.40
N LEU A 57 -12.43 9.47 -3.41
CA LEU A 57 -12.33 8.04 -3.09
C LEU A 57 -11.44 7.30 -4.08
N ARG A 58 -11.57 7.59 -5.38
CA ARG A 58 -10.71 7.00 -6.41
C ARG A 58 -9.23 7.35 -6.18
N LYS A 59 -8.94 8.62 -5.92
CA LYS A 59 -7.57 9.06 -5.62
C LYS A 59 -7.00 8.37 -4.39
N ALA A 60 -7.81 8.23 -3.34
CA ALA A 60 -7.37 7.51 -2.14
C ALA A 60 -7.01 6.05 -2.46
N ALA A 61 -7.79 5.37 -3.29
CA ALA A 61 -7.49 4.00 -3.72
C ALA A 61 -6.21 3.93 -4.56
N ASP A 62 -6.02 4.87 -5.49
CA ASP A 62 -4.83 4.94 -6.34
C ASP A 62 -3.54 5.16 -5.50
N GLU A 63 -3.60 5.99 -4.44
CA GLU A 63 -2.47 6.20 -3.52
C GLU A 63 -2.12 4.93 -2.73
N VAL A 64 -3.13 4.19 -2.26
CA VAL A 64 -2.91 2.91 -1.56
C VAL A 64 -2.25 1.88 -2.48
N GLU A 65 -2.71 1.77 -3.72
CA GLU A 65 -2.09 0.90 -4.74
C GLU A 65 -0.62 1.29 -5.00
N LEU A 66 -0.34 2.59 -5.09
CA LEU A 66 1.02 3.09 -5.27
C LEU A 66 1.94 2.70 -4.09
N VAL A 67 1.46 2.80 -2.85
CA VAL A 67 2.22 2.39 -1.68
C VAL A 67 2.51 0.89 -1.71
N LEU A 68 1.52 0.05 -2.02
CA LEU A 68 1.72 -1.40 -2.12
C LEU A 68 2.79 -1.77 -3.16
N ARG A 69 2.78 -1.12 -4.32
CA ARG A 69 3.81 -1.30 -5.36
C ARG A 69 5.21 -0.90 -4.87
N ARG A 70 5.31 0.19 -4.09
CA ARG A 70 6.59 0.66 -3.54
C ARG A 70 7.15 -0.27 -2.46
N LEU A 71 6.30 -0.88 -1.65
CA LEU A 71 6.72 -1.88 -0.66
C LEU A 71 7.33 -3.11 -1.35
N GLU A 72 6.69 -3.58 -2.42
CA GLU A 72 7.21 -4.72 -3.19
C GLU A 72 8.57 -4.40 -3.82
N ALA A 73 8.69 -3.26 -4.50
CA ALA A 73 9.95 -2.82 -5.09
C ALA A 73 11.08 -2.68 -4.04
N ALA A 74 10.76 -2.19 -2.84
CA ALA A 74 11.72 -2.10 -1.75
C ALA A 74 12.22 -3.48 -1.30
N LYS A 75 11.33 -4.49 -1.25
CA LYS A 75 11.71 -5.88 -0.96
C LYS A 75 12.59 -6.48 -2.05
N ASP A 76 12.25 -6.25 -3.32
CA ASP A 76 13.04 -6.74 -4.46
C ASP A 76 14.47 -6.19 -4.43
N HIS A 77 14.62 -4.89 -4.13
CA HIS A 77 15.92 -4.27 -3.98
C HIS A 77 16.69 -4.81 -2.76
N ALA A 78 16.03 -5.03 -1.63
CA ALA A 78 16.64 -5.64 -0.46
C ALA A 78 17.12 -7.08 -0.74
N ALA A 79 16.32 -7.88 -1.43
CA ALA A 79 16.68 -9.24 -1.84
C ALA A 79 17.86 -9.24 -2.82
N SER A 80 17.84 -8.33 -3.80
CA SER A 80 18.93 -8.16 -4.76
C SER A 80 20.25 -7.80 -4.06
N TYR A 81 20.21 -6.89 -3.07
CA TYR A 81 21.38 -6.56 -2.28
C TYR A 81 21.92 -7.76 -1.51
N LEU A 82 21.04 -8.52 -0.83
CA LEU A 82 21.44 -9.73 -0.10
C LEU A 82 22.09 -10.79 -1.00
N ALA A 83 21.71 -10.87 -2.27
CA ALA A 83 22.32 -11.78 -3.24
C ALA A 83 23.75 -11.35 -3.65
N ILE A 84 24.05 -10.05 -3.62
CA ILE A 84 25.37 -9.49 -3.95
C ILE A 84 26.35 -9.72 -2.80
N ILE A 85 25.92 -9.48 -1.55
CA ILE A 85 26.79 -9.59 -0.38
C ILE A 85 26.92 -11.05 0.08
N ARG A 86 27.95 -11.76 -0.39
CA ARG A 86 28.28 -13.13 0.06
C ARG A 86 28.92 -13.14 1.44
#